data_AF-R4LH92-F1
#
_entry.id   AF-R4LH92-F1
#
_cell.length_a   1.000
_cell.length_b   1.000
_cell.length_c   1.000
_cell.angle_alpha   90.00
_cell.angle_beta   90.00
_cell.angle_gamma   90.00
#
_symmetry.space_group_name_H-M   'P 1'
#
loop_
_entity.id
_entity.type
_entity.pdbx_description
1 polymer ?
#
loop_
_entity_poly.entity_id
_entity_poly.type
_entity_poly.pdbx_seq_one_letter_code
_entity_poly.pdbx_strand_id
1 'polypeptide(L)' 'MDGDFAVIGKDVTEELRGELPPDAGVADYERIVVVPRQTLIDALADLSESLSA' A
#
# COMPACT_ATOMS: atom_id res chain seq x y z
N MET A 1 -0.61 -12.03 -15.03
CA MET A 1 -1.04 -10.78 -14.36
C MET A 1 -0.60 -10.98 -12.93
N ASP A 2 0.42 -10.25 -12.50
CA ASP A 2 1.34 -10.71 -11.44
C ASP A 2 0.90 -10.28 -10.03
N GLY A 3 -0.36 -9.88 -9.87
CA GLY A 3 -0.92 -9.43 -8.59
C GLY A 3 -0.64 -7.97 -8.23
N ASP A 4 -0.18 -7.16 -9.17
CA ASP A 4 0.08 -5.73 -8.95
C ASP A 4 -1.23 -4.91 -8.87
N PHE A 5 -1.27 -3.95 -7.94
CA PHE A 5 -2.39 -3.02 -7.77
C PHE A 5 -1.97 -1.59 -8.09
N ALA A 6 -2.68 -0.95 -9.00
CA ALA A 6 -2.60 0.50 -9.18
C ALA A 6 -3.47 1.17 -8.11
N VAL A 7 -2.85 1.99 -7.26
CA VAL A 7 -3.53 2.66 -6.14
C VAL A 7 -3.60 4.15 -6.40
N ILE A 8 -4.80 4.72 -6.37
CA ILE A 8 -5.02 6.17 -6.36
C ILE A 8 -5.30 6.59 -4.92
N GLY A 9 -4.41 7.40 -4.33
CA GLY A 9 -4.52 7.85 -2.95
C GLY A 9 -3.96 9.25 -2.75
N LYS A 10 -4.16 9.79 -1.55
CA LYS A 10 -3.51 11.04 -1.11
C LYS A 10 -2.01 10.77 -0.92
N ASP A 11 -1.16 11.51 -1.62
CA ASP A 11 0.28 11.53 -1.35
C ASP A 11 0.53 12.17 0.03
N VAL A 12 1.11 11.39 0.94
CA VAL A 12 1.49 11.79 2.30
C VAL A 12 2.98 11.55 2.56
N THR A 13 3.77 11.46 1.48
CA THR A 13 5.19 11.10 1.56
C THR A 13 5.97 12.04 2.46
N GLU A 14 5.82 13.36 2.30
CA GLU A 14 6.57 14.34 3.11
C GLU A 14 6.18 14.30 4.60
N GLU A 15 4.91 14.02 4.91
CA GLU A 15 4.39 13.96 6.28
C GLU A 15 4.94 12.73 7.00
N LEU A 16 4.90 11.56 6.35
CA LEU A 16 5.24 10.29 6.97
C LEU A 16 6.71 9.88 6.82
N ARG A 17 7.48 10.52 5.94
CA ARG A 17 8.91 10.20 5.76
C ARG A 17 9.71 10.33 7.06
N GLY A 18 9.32 11.24 7.96
CA GLY A 18 9.93 11.41 9.28
C GLY A 18 9.43 10.44 10.35
N GLU A 19 8.34 9.72 10.09
CA GLU A 19 7.72 8.75 11.01
C GLU A 19 8.06 7.29 10.65
N LEU A 20 8.82 7.08 9.56
CA LEU A 20 9.23 5.75 9.14
C LEU A 20 10.13 5.10 10.21
N PRO A 21 9.96 3.79 10.45
CA PRO A 21 10.88 3.06 11.29
C PRO A 21 12.32 3.07 10.70
N PRO A 22 13.36 2.86 11.53
CA PRO A 22 14.75 3.09 11.13
C PRO A 22 15.24 2.24 9.95
N ASP A 23 14.59 1.10 9.70
CA ASP A 23 14.87 0.16 8.63
C ASP A 23 14.00 0.37 7.38
N ALA A 24 13.08 1.34 7.39
CA ALA A 24 12.25 1.68 6.25
C ALA A 24 12.77 2.94 5.53
N GLY A 25 12.67 2.93 4.21
CA GLY A 25 13.01 4.05 3.35
C GLY A 25 12.04 4.19 2.19
N VAL A 26 12.01 5.37 1.59
CA VAL A 26 11.23 5.68 0.39
C VAL A 26 12.19 6.23 -0.66
N ALA A 27 12.36 5.51 -1.76
CA ALA A 27 13.18 5.92 -2.90
C ALA A 27 12.56 7.11 -3.65
N ASP A 28 13.32 7.73 -4.56
CA ASP A 28 12.88 8.94 -5.29
C ASP A 28 11.64 8.71 -6.18
N TYR A 29 11.41 7.46 -6.58
CA TYR A 29 10.28 7.04 -7.42
C TYR A 29 9.12 6.43 -6.61
N GLU A 30 9.25 6.33 -5.29
CA GLU A 30 8.24 5.76 -4.41
C GLU A 30 7.42 6.87 -3.73
N ARG A 31 6.18 6.54 -3.37
CA ARG A 31 5.25 7.45 -2.70
C ARG A 31 4.55 6.72 -1.57
N ILE A 32 4.43 7.37 -0.42
CA ILE A 32 3.56 6.90 0.66
C ILE A 32 2.15 7.40 0.37
N VAL A 33 1.22 6.47 0.21
CA VAL A 33 -0.19 6.75 -0.02
C VAL A 33 -1.05 6.17 1.10
N VAL A 34 -2.09 6.89 1.48
CA VAL A 34 -3.10 6.35 2.39
C VAL A 34 -4.14 5.58 1.58
N VAL A 35 -4.25 4.29 1.86
CA VAL A 35 -5.33 3.44 1.33
C VAL A 35 -6.37 3.23 2.42
N PRO A 36 -7.66 3.52 2.17
CA PRO A 36 -8.70 3.21 3.13
C PRO A 36 -8.71 1.71 3.45
N ARG A 37 -8.85 1.37 4.74
CA ARG A 37 -8.94 -0.03 5.18
C ARG A 37 -10.00 -0.81 4.39
N GLN A 38 -11.14 -0.19 4.10
CA GLN A 38 -12.22 -0.83 3.34
C GLN A 38 -11.76 -1.25 1.94
N THR A 39 -10.96 -0.43 1.26
CA THR A 39 -10.39 -0.77 -0.05
C THR A 39 -9.54 -2.04 0.00
N LEU A 40 -8.72 -2.22 1.04
CA LEU A 40 -7.92 -3.43 1.21
C LEU A 40 -8.77 -4.67 1.56
N ILE A 41 -9.84 -4.47 2.35
CA ILE A 41 -10.78 -5.55 2.68
C ILE A 41 -11.53 -6.01 1.42
N ASP A 42 -12.01 -5.06 0.60
CA ASP A 42 -12.73 -5.36 -0.63
C ASP A 42 -11.79 -6.08 -1.63
N ALA A 43 -10.54 -5.63 -1.73
CA ALA A 43 -9.52 -6.25 -2.56
C ALA A 43 -9.10 -7.65 -2.08
N LEU A 44 -9.37 -8.03 -0.82
CA LEU A 44 -9.00 -9.35 -0.29
C LEU A 44 -9.65 -10.50 -1.08
N ALA A 45 -10.84 -10.27 -1.63
CA ALA A 45 -11.52 -11.23 -2.49
C ALA A 45 -10.78 -11.46 -3.81
N ASP A 46 -10.17 -10.41 -4.38
CA ASP A 46 -9.39 -10.44 -5.62
C ASP A 46 -7.95 -10.94 -5.41
N LEU A 47 -7.44 -10.86 -4.18
CA LEU A 47 -6.09 -11.31 -3.81
C LEU A 47 -5.92 -12.84 -3.76
N SER A 48 -7.00 -13.63 -3.74
CA SER A 48 -6.95 -15.08 -3.48
C SER A 48 -7.16 -15.93 -4.73
N GLU A 49 -6.17 -16.79 -5.03
CA GLU A 49 -6.42 -18.09 -5.68
C GLU A 49 -6.71 -19.21 -4.65
N SER A 50 -6.26 -19.10 -3.39
CA SER A 50 -6.75 -19.85 -2.22
C SER A 50 -6.03 -19.36 -0.96
N LEU A 51 -6.65 -18.50 -0.14
CA LEU A 51 -6.25 -18.30 1.25
C LEU A 51 -7.09 -19.24 2.12
N SER A 52 -6.60 -20.46 2.33
CA SER A 52 -7.16 -21.36 3.34
C SER A 52 -6.85 -20.81 4.73
N ALA A 53 -7.89 -20.35 5.42
CA ALA A 53 -7.86 -19.92 6.81
C ALA A 53 -7.59 -21.08 7.77
#